data_AF-A0A7H1M8C6-F1
#
_entry.id   AF-A0A7H1M8C6-F1
#
_cell.length_a   1.000
_cell.length_b   1.000
_cell.length_c   1.000
_cell.angle_alpha   90.00
_cell.angle_beta   90.00
_cell.angle_gamma   90.00
#
_symmetry.space_group_name_H-M   'P 1'
#
loop_
_entity.id
_entity.type
_entity.pdbx_description
1 polymer ?
#
loop_
_entity_poly.entity_id
_entity_poly.type
_entity_poly.pdbx_seq_one_letter_code
_entity_poly.pdbx_strand_id
1 'polypeptide(L)'
;MLIETAPIVRTIKVSAGYTPPQTGYPHYRLLPVQTEAGRFYCLLFYVSAADYLIIEPKIKRHLAVRKLAEFLKTATYPVYETVYGASL
;
A
#
# COMPACT_ATOMS: atom_id res chain seq x y z
N MET A 1 -13.38 -26.77 -3.51
CA MET A 1 -13.19 -25.39 -3.02
C MET A 1 -11.75 -25.29 -2.56
N LEU A 2 -10.84 -24.79 -3.40
CA LEU A 2 -9.47 -24.51 -2.96
C LEU A 2 -9.57 -23.42 -1.91
N ILE A 3 -9.26 -23.76 -0.66
CA ILE A 3 -9.07 -22.79 0.40
C ILE A 3 -7.75 -22.10 0.04
N GLU A 4 -7.78 -21.18 -0.92
CA GLU A 4 -6.65 -20.29 -1.17
C GLU A 4 -6.55 -19.38 0.05
N THR A 5 -5.69 -19.78 0.98
CA THR A 5 -5.34 -18.97 2.14
C THR A 5 -4.90 -17.61 1.65
N ALA A 6 -5.61 -16.56 2.06
CA ALA A 6 -5.27 -15.20 1.65
C ALA A 6 -3.80 -14.91 2.03
N PRO A 7 -2.98 -14.39 1.11
CA PRO A 7 -1.57 -14.15 1.36
C PRO A 7 -1.39 -13.17 2.53
N ILE A 8 -0.39 -13.44 3.37
CA ILE A 8 -0.02 -12.54 4.45
C ILE A 8 0.57 -11.28 3.84
N VAL A 9 -0.12 -10.15 3.98
CA VAL A 9 0.35 -8.86 3.49
C VAL A 9 1.47 -8.34 4.38
N ARG A 10 2.70 -8.37 3.86
CA ARG A 10 3.87 -7.75 4.51
C ARG A 10 4.11 -6.36 3.93
N THR A 11 4.02 -5.35 4.79
CA THR A 11 4.28 -3.96 4.39
C THR A 11 5.71 -3.56 4.72
N ILE A 12 6.44 -2.99 3.77
CA ILE A 12 7.74 -2.36 4.00
C ILE A 12 7.48 -0.93 4.49
N LYS A 13 7.90 -0.62 5.72
CA LYS A 13 7.73 0.72 6.29
C LYS A 13 8.72 1.68 5.66
N VAL A 14 8.24 2.83 5.19
CA VAL A 14 9.07 3.84 4.53
C VAL A 14 8.73 5.25 5.00
N SER A 15 9.68 6.16 4.90
CA SER A 15 9.47 7.57 5.24
C SER A 15 8.61 8.25 4.17
N ALA A 16 8.09 9.45 4.48
CA ALA A 16 7.26 10.22 3.55
C ALA A 16 8.00 10.54 2.23
N GLY A 17 9.29 10.86 2.30
CA GLY A 17 10.12 11.19 1.14
C GLY A 17 10.70 9.98 0.39
N TYR A 18 10.41 8.75 0.82
CA TYR A 18 10.94 7.57 0.14
C TYR A 18 10.42 7.48 -1.29
N THR A 19 11.36 7.37 -2.22
CA THR A 19 11.13 7.08 -3.64
C THR A 19 11.82 5.75 -3.94
N PRO A 20 11.09 4.72 -4.40
CA PRO A 20 11.72 3.45 -4.74
C PRO A 20 12.64 3.59 -5.96
N PRO A 21 13.68 2.74 -6.06
CA PRO A 21 14.48 2.66 -7.29
C PRO A 21 13.62 2.21 -8.46
N GLN A 22 14.11 2.35 -9.70
CA GLN A 22 13.35 1.92 -10.90
C GLN A 22 12.92 0.45 -10.85
N THR A 23 13.72 -0.42 -10.24
CA THR A 23 13.41 -1.84 -10.01
C THR A 23 12.31 -2.09 -8.96
N GLY A 24 11.91 -1.05 -8.22
CA GLY A 24 10.84 -1.09 -7.23
C GLY A 24 9.45 -0.80 -7.80
N TYR A 25 9.31 -0.70 -9.12
CA TYR A 25 8.02 -0.59 -9.81
C TYR A 25 7.66 -1.90 -10.54
N PRO A 26 6.35 -2.23 -10.64
CA PRO A 26 5.24 -1.54 -10.00
C PRO A 26 5.07 -1.97 -8.53
N HIS A 27 4.38 -1.16 -7.74
CA HIS A 27 4.15 -1.44 -6.31
C HIS A 27 2.85 -0.81 -5.79
N TYR A 28 2.36 -1.34 -4.68
CA TYR A 28 1.30 -0.72 -3.89
C TYR A 28 1.88 0.22 -2.85
N ARG A 29 1.21 1.35 -2.60
CA ARG A 29 1.58 2.28 -1.52
C ARG A 29 0.38 2.63 -0.65
N LEU A 30 0.52 2.41 0.65
CA LEU A 30 -0.38 2.90 1.69
C LEU A 30 0.15 4.23 2.21
N LEU A 31 -0.52 5.33 1.84
CA LEU A 31 -0.17 6.67 2.30
C LEU A 31 -1.14 7.10 3.41
N PRO A 32 -0.69 7.35 4.64
CA PRO A 32 -1.58 7.85 5.68
C PRO A 32 -2.07 9.25 5.33
N VAL A 33 -3.37 9.45 5.52
CA VAL A 33 -4.08 10.73 5.37
C VAL A 33 -4.73 11.07 6.70
N GLN A 34 -4.39 12.25 7.23
CA GLN A 34 -4.99 12.77 8.45
C GLN A 34 -6.31 13.43 8.08
N THR A 35 -7.37 13.03 8.77
CA THR A 35 -8.71 13.60 8.61
C THR A 35 -9.28 13.89 9.98
N GLU A 36 -10.23 14.82 10.07
CA GLU A 36 -10.95 15.11 11.32
C GLU A 36 -11.62 13.85 11.90
N ALA A 37 -12.07 12.93 11.04
CA ALA A 37 -12.72 11.67 11.40
C ALA A 37 -11.73 10.56 11.84
N GLY A 38 -10.44 10.87 11.98
CA GLY A 38 -9.40 9.94 12.41
C GLY A 38 -8.40 9.56 11.32
N ARG A 39 -7.66 8.46 11.57
CA ARG A 39 -6.53 8.02 10.73
C ARG A 39 -6.99 7.12 9.59
N PHE A 40 -6.89 7.62 8.36
CA PHE A 40 -7.19 6.88 7.14
C PHE A 40 -5.93 6.71 6.29
N TYR A 41 -6.06 5.94 5.22
CA TYR A 41 -5.03 5.74 4.22
C TYR A 41 -5.60 5.96 2.82
N CYS A 42 -4.76 6.45 1.92
CA CYS A 42 -4.95 6.34 0.48
C CYS A 42 -4.17 5.10 0.01
N LEU A 43 -4.82 4.21 -0.75
CA LEU A 43 -4.19 3.06 -1.38
C LEU A 43 -3.92 3.38 -2.85
N LEU A 44 -2.64 3.40 -3.20
CA LEU A 44 -2.14 3.73 -4.54
C LEU A 44 -1.52 2.49 -5.18
N PHE A 45 -1.55 2.43 -6.51
CA PHE A 45 -0.75 1.50 -7.29
C PHE A 45 0.11 2.28 -8.27
N TYR A 46 1.42 2.27 -8.06
CA TYR A 46 2.37 2.95 -8.93
C TYR A 46 2.82 2.00 -10.04
N VAL A 47 2.69 2.46 -11.29
CA VAL A 47 3.20 1.76 -12.48
C VAL A 47 4.60 2.22 -12.80
N SER A 48 4.86 3.53 -12.64
CA SER A 48 6.16 4.18 -12.83
C SER A 48 6.32 5.29 -11.78
N ALA A 49 7.44 6.01 -11.82
CA ALA A 49 7.63 7.19 -10.97
C ALA A 49 6.62 8.33 -11.28
N ALA A 50 6.14 8.41 -12.52
CA ALA A 50 5.21 9.44 -12.97
C ALA A 50 3.75 8.98 -12.97
N ASP A 51 3.52 7.67 -13.16
CA ASP A 51 2.19 7.11 -13.40
C ASP A 51 1.71 6.25 -12.24
N TYR A 52 0.54 6.59 -11.71
CA TYR A 52 -0.09 5.84 -10.63
C TYR A 52 -1.62 5.88 -10.71
N LEU A 53 -2.23 4.87 -10.09
CA LEU A 53 -3.67 4.78 -9.89
C LEU A 53 -4.01 5.00 -8.42
N ILE A 54 -5.06 5.78 -8.16
CA ILE A 54 -5.70 5.85 -6.85
C ILE A 54 -6.73 4.72 -6.78
N ILE A 55 -6.41 3.67 -6.05
CA ILE A 55 -7.31 2.52 -5.89
C ILE A 55 -8.40 2.82 -4.85
N GLU A 56 -7.99 3.43 -3.73
CA GLU A 56 -8.90 3.89 -2.69
C GLU A 56 -8.40 5.24 -2.16
N PRO A 57 -9.13 6.34 -2.34
CA PRO A 57 -8.69 7.65 -1.85
C PRO A 57 -8.75 7.76 -0.32
N LYS A 58 -9.62 6.98 0.33
CA LYS A 58 -9.81 7.01 1.78
C LYS A 58 -10.31 5.66 2.29
N ILE A 59 -9.46 4.92 3.00
CA ILE A 59 -9.79 3.61 3.55
C ILE A 59 -9.17 3.40 4.93
N LYS A 60 -9.84 2.65 5.82
CA LYS A 60 -9.23 2.22 7.09
C LYS A 60 -8.13 1.19 6.81
N ARG A 61 -7.01 1.25 7.55
CA ARG A 61 -5.83 0.40 7.32
C ARG A 61 -6.18 -1.10 7.18
N HIS A 62 -6.99 -1.64 8.09
CA HIS A 62 -7.33 -3.06 8.08
C HIS A 62 -8.15 -3.48 6.84
N LEU A 63 -8.99 -2.58 6.30
CA LEU A 63 -9.72 -2.84 5.06
C LEU A 63 -8.78 -2.78 3.85
N ALA A 64 -7.84 -1.83 3.85
CA ALA A 64 -6.83 -1.73 2.80
C ALA A 64 -5.95 -3.00 2.74
N VAL A 65 -5.54 -3.50 3.91
CA VAL A 65 -4.78 -4.76 4.04
C VAL A 65 -5.59 -5.96 3.52
N ARG A 66 -6.89 -6.04 3.83
CA ARG A 66 -7.75 -7.11 3.28
C ARG A 66 -7.84 -7.03 1.76
N LYS A 67 -8.02 -5.82 1.20
CA LYS A 67 -8.08 -5.62 -0.25
C LYS A 67 -6.76 -6.00 -0.93
N LEU A 68 -5.63 -5.62 -0.34
CA LEU A 68 -4.30 -6.03 -0.79
C LEU A 68 -4.11 -7.55 -0.74
N ALA A 69 -4.61 -8.23 0.28
CA ALA A 69 -4.53 -9.68 0.35
C ALA A 69 -5.22 -10.34 -0.85
N GLU A 70 -6.35 -9.80 -1.31
CA GLU A 70 -7.02 -10.29 -2.51
C GLU A 70 -6.22 -10.01 -3.79
N PHE A 71 -5.66 -8.80 -3.95
CA PHE A 71 -4.85 -8.47 -5.13
C PHE A 71 -3.55 -9.28 -5.21
N LEU A 72 -2.91 -9.54 -4.06
CA LEU A 72 -1.67 -10.30 -3.99
C LEU A 72 -1.86 -11.79 -4.30
N LYS A 73 -3.09 -12.29 -4.45
CA LYS A 73 -3.34 -13.65 -4.97
C LYS A 73 -2.91 -13.79 -6.43
N THR A 74 -3.00 -12.70 -7.21
CA THR A 74 -2.74 -12.73 -8.66
C THR A 74 -1.64 -11.77 -9.11
N ALA A 75 -1.28 -10.78 -8.29
CA ALA A 75 -0.29 -9.76 -8.63
C ALA A 75 0.66 -9.47 -7.46
N THR A 76 1.76 -10.23 -7.39
CA THR A 76 2.73 -10.24 -6.27
C THR A 76 3.68 -9.03 -6.28
N TYR A 77 3.14 -7.83 -6.06
CA TYR A 77 3.93 -6.60 -6.00
C TYR A 77 4.29 -6.18 -4.57
N PRO A 78 5.41 -5.47 -4.37
CA PRO A 78 5.75 -4.90 -3.07
C PRO A 78 4.65 -3.99 -2.53
N VAL A 79 4.50 -3.97 -1.21
CA VAL A 79 3.60 -3.04 -0.51
C VAL A 79 4.42 -2.13 0.39
N TYR A 80 4.54 -0.86 0.02
CA TYR A 80 5.13 0.15 0.88
C TYR A 80 4.04 0.79 1.75
N GLU A 81 4.32 0.98 3.04
CA GLU A 81 3.46 1.75 3.94
C GLU A 81 4.24 2.92 4.49
N THR A 82 3.79 4.13 4.13
CA THR A 82 4.41 5.36 4.61
C THR A 82 4.08 5.56 6.08
N VAL A 83 5.10 5.91 6.88
CA VAL A 83 4.96 6.25 8.30
C VAL A 83 5.43 7.69 8.53
N TYR A 84 4.62 8.48 9.24
CA TYR A 84 5.02 9.81 9.72
C TYR A 84 5.64 9.64 11.11
N GLY A 85 6.86 10.16 11.33
CA GLY A 85 7.42 10.35 12.67
C GLY A 85 8.26 9.21 13.26
N ALA A 86 8.86 8.32 12.47
CA ALA A 86 9.93 7.46 12.96
C ALA A 86 11.17 7.68 12.10
N SER A 87 12.28 8.06 12.74
CA SER A 87 13.61 7.76 12.22
C SER A 87 13.61 6.26 11.90
N LEU A 88 13.75 5.91 10.62
CA LEU A 88 13.83 4.53 10.16
C LEU A 88 15.10 3.87 10.69
#